data_AF-A0A7C4H9K9-F1
#
_entry.id   AF-A0A7C4H9K9-F1
#
_cell.length_a   1.000
_cell.length_b   1.000
_cell.length_c   1.000
_cell.angle_alpha   90.00
_cell.angle_beta   90.00
_cell.angle_gamma   90.00
#
_symmetry.space_group_name_H-M   'P 1'
#
loop_
_entity.id
_entity.type
_entity.pdbx_description
1 polymer ?
#
loop_
_entity_poly.entity_id
_entity_poly.type
_entity_poly.pdbx_seq_one_letter_code
_entity_poly.pdbx_strand_id
1 'polypeptide(L)'
;MSESKYWLTFKADGRAFTAINSSARKMRVFISCDPSKLNDPRGLARPSHSSGGWGKKYPLVFTLSSEGDIEYAVSLIKQAYEYVLSKGKAKPTETKMEERAAEAREKATHDKIVAVLREIGEILGFIAKVEETSPDGAYRYDVTWRDSETHAPIKVFEVEMSRRIDHALSSLAHAYDIWRPEALYLIVLDERDRSRAIKLADPYVKGAFYKISRRLRIHTYTEIISLHEDMVKHKDLLRDLSLR
;
A
#
# COMPACT_ATOMS: atom_id res chain seq x y z
N MET A 1 -43.33 -14.84 18.50
CA MET A 1 -42.72 -15.56 17.36
C MET A 1 -41.37 -14.90 17.07
N SER A 2 -40.28 -15.66 17.09
CA SER A 2 -38.91 -15.13 16.96
C SER A 2 -38.57 -14.82 15.51
N GLU A 3 -37.95 -13.67 15.28
CA GLU A 3 -37.35 -13.32 14.00
C GLU A 3 -36.19 -14.30 13.70
N SER A 4 -35.94 -14.60 12.42
CA SER A 4 -34.77 -15.40 12.10
C SER A 4 -33.51 -14.63 12.50
N LYS A 5 -32.54 -15.33 13.09
CA LYS A 5 -31.24 -14.76 13.47
C LYS A 5 -30.37 -14.42 12.25
N TYR A 6 -30.78 -14.81 11.05
CA TYR A 6 -29.98 -14.71 9.84
C TYR A 6 -30.42 -13.53 8.96
N TRP A 7 -29.44 -12.88 8.36
CA TRP A 7 -29.60 -11.70 7.52
C TRP A 7 -28.86 -11.90 6.22
N LEU A 8 -29.51 -11.63 5.09
CA LEU A 8 -28.87 -11.59 3.78
C LEU A 8 -28.50 -10.14 3.47
N THR A 9 -27.21 -9.84 3.29
CA THR A 9 -26.75 -8.49 2.94
C THR A 9 -26.16 -8.48 1.55
N PHE A 10 -26.62 -7.55 0.71
CA PHE A 10 -26.10 -7.36 -0.64
C PHE A 10 -25.24 -6.09 -0.69
N LYS A 11 -24.13 -6.15 -1.43
CA LYS A 11 -23.13 -5.09 -1.51
C LYS A 11 -22.80 -4.75 -2.97
N ALA A 12 -22.45 -3.49 -3.21
CA ALA A 12 -21.90 -2.95 -4.44
C ALA A 12 -20.65 -2.11 -4.09
N ASP A 13 -19.52 -2.35 -4.77
CA ASP A 13 -18.23 -1.70 -4.48
C ASP A 13 -17.85 -1.72 -2.98
N GLY A 14 -18.04 -2.88 -2.34
CA GLY A 14 -17.76 -3.08 -0.91
C GLY A 14 -18.77 -2.44 0.06
N ARG A 15 -19.73 -1.66 -0.43
CA ARG A 15 -20.75 -0.96 0.37
C ARG A 15 -22.07 -1.70 0.32
N ALA A 16 -22.71 -1.89 1.48
CA ALA A 16 -24.02 -2.54 1.52
C ALA A 16 -25.10 -1.61 0.97
N PHE A 17 -26.02 -2.14 0.17
CA PHE A 17 -27.16 -1.39 -0.35
C PHE A 17 -28.51 -1.95 0.12
N THR A 18 -28.58 -3.23 0.48
CA THR A 18 -29.78 -3.82 1.09
C THR A 18 -29.43 -4.94 2.06
N ALA A 19 -30.26 -5.09 3.10
CA ALA A 19 -30.26 -6.24 3.98
C ALA A 19 -31.67 -6.79 4.15
N ILE A 20 -31.81 -8.11 4.08
CA ILE A 20 -33.08 -8.82 4.12
C ILE A 20 -33.12 -9.73 5.33
N ASN A 21 -34.20 -9.66 6.09
CA ASN A 21 -34.50 -10.55 7.20
C ASN A 21 -35.85 -11.20 6.96
N SER A 22 -35.82 -12.50 6.65
CA SER A 22 -37.01 -13.31 6.46
C SER A 22 -37.55 -13.85 7.79
N SER A 23 -38.86 -13.98 7.87
CA SER A 23 -39.60 -14.71 8.90
C SER A 23 -40.72 -15.53 8.23
N ALA A 24 -41.35 -16.43 8.98
CA ALA A 24 -42.33 -17.37 8.42
C ALA A 24 -43.52 -16.74 7.66
N ARG A 25 -43.86 -15.47 7.91
CA ARG A 25 -45.02 -14.79 7.29
C ARG A 25 -44.71 -13.44 6.66
N LYS A 26 -43.48 -12.95 6.80
CA LYS A 26 -43.09 -11.63 6.31
C LYS A 26 -41.59 -11.54 6.10
N MET A 27 -41.18 -10.66 5.20
CA MET A 27 -39.79 -10.31 4.95
C MET A 27 -39.59 -8.83 5.23
N ARG A 28 -38.62 -8.49 6.08
CA ARG A 28 -38.18 -7.09 6.24
C ARG A 28 -37.00 -6.83 5.33
N VAL A 29 -37.07 -5.72 4.62
CA VAL A 29 -36.01 -5.26 3.71
C VAL A 29 -35.55 -3.90 4.19
N PHE A 30 -34.25 -3.77 4.41
CA PHE A 30 -33.57 -2.57 4.83
C PHE A 30 -32.75 -2.06 3.65
N ILE A 31 -32.88 -0.78 3.30
CA ILE A 31 -32.18 -0.22 2.14
C ILE A 31 -31.33 0.98 2.50
N SER A 32 -30.18 1.11 1.84
CA SER A 32 -29.25 2.22 1.99
C SER A 32 -29.55 3.28 0.93
N CYS A 33 -30.57 4.10 1.16
CA CYS A 33 -30.91 5.23 0.30
C CYS A 33 -31.29 6.45 1.16
N ASP A 34 -30.98 7.64 0.68
CA ASP A 34 -31.49 8.87 1.31
C ASP A 34 -33.02 8.93 1.12
N PRO A 35 -33.83 9.11 2.18
CA PRO A 35 -35.28 9.24 2.06
C PRO A 35 -35.71 10.30 1.04
N SER A 36 -34.96 11.39 0.91
CA SER A 36 -35.25 12.46 -0.06
C SER A 36 -35.00 12.07 -1.52
N LYS A 37 -34.27 10.98 -1.76
CA LYS A 37 -33.89 10.51 -3.11
C LYS A 37 -34.58 9.22 -3.51
N LEU A 38 -35.41 8.64 -2.63
CA LEU A 38 -36.18 7.45 -2.95
C LEU A 38 -37.49 7.86 -3.62
N ASN A 39 -37.72 7.35 -4.83
CA ASN A 39 -39.02 7.41 -5.49
C ASN A 39 -39.90 6.26 -4.99
N ASP A 40 -40.73 6.56 -3.99
CA ASP A 40 -41.65 5.62 -3.35
C ASP A 40 -43.09 6.17 -3.32
N PRO A 41 -43.79 6.23 -4.48
CA PRO A 41 -45.14 6.78 -4.57
C PRO A 41 -46.18 6.01 -3.74
N ARG A 42 -45.91 4.74 -3.41
CA ARG A 42 -46.78 3.92 -2.54
C ARG A 42 -46.50 4.12 -1.05
N GLY A 43 -45.45 4.85 -0.67
CA GLY A 43 -45.06 5.07 0.72
C GLY A 43 -44.75 3.79 1.49
N LEU A 44 -44.20 2.77 0.81
CA LEU A 44 -43.93 1.46 1.40
C LEU A 44 -42.74 1.51 2.37
N ALA A 45 -41.72 2.33 2.06
CA ALA A 45 -40.53 2.52 2.87
C ALA A 45 -40.77 3.55 3.97
N ARG A 46 -40.27 3.23 5.17
CA ARG A 46 -40.34 4.09 6.35
C ARG A 46 -38.97 4.22 6.99
N PRO A 47 -38.72 5.27 7.79
CA PRO A 47 -37.51 5.40 8.58
C PRO A 47 -37.26 4.15 9.44
N SER A 48 -36.01 3.71 9.46
CA SER A 48 -35.56 2.58 10.26
C SER A 48 -35.43 3.00 11.72
N HIS A 49 -36.24 2.41 12.61
CA HIS A 49 -36.20 2.66 14.06
C HIS A 49 -34.99 2.01 14.77
N SER A 50 -33.97 1.60 14.02
CA SER A 50 -32.83 0.87 14.58
C SER A 50 -31.84 1.84 15.23
N SER A 51 -31.42 1.51 16.45
CA SER A 51 -30.45 2.29 17.21
C SER A 51 -29.03 2.13 16.65
N GLY A 52 -28.19 3.15 16.84
CA GLY A 52 -26.76 3.10 16.54
C GLY A 52 -26.38 3.06 15.06
N GLY A 53 -25.35 2.28 14.73
CA GLY A 53 -24.77 2.24 13.38
C GLY A 53 -25.68 1.63 12.31
N TRP A 54 -26.70 0.85 12.71
CA TRP A 54 -27.59 0.19 11.77
C TRP A 54 -28.53 1.17 11.07
N GLY A 55 -29.16 2.10 11.80
CA GLY A 55 -30.01 3.15 11.21
C GLY A 55 -29.22 4.09 10.30
N LYS A 56 -27.93 4.34 10.61
CA LYS A 56 -27.03 5.09 9.72
C LYS A 56 -26.73 4.32 8.43
N LYS A 57 -26.59 3.00 8.50
CA LYS A 57 -26.28 2.13 7.36
C LYS A 57 -27.50 1.87 6.48
N TYR A 58 -28.66 1.67 7.08
CA TYR A 58 -29.94 1.44 6.41
C TYR A 58 -31.01 2.36 7.01
N PRO A 59 -31.10 3.60 6.51
CA PRO A 59 -32.05 4.60 7.03
C PRO A 59 -33.51 4.24 6.75
N LEU A 60 -33.78 3.35 5.78
CA LEU A 60 -35.13 2.99 5.36
C LEU A 60 -35.36 1.48 5.52
N VAL A 61 -36.60 1.12 5.87
CA VAL A 61 -37.06 -0.25 6.01
C VAL A 61 -38.48 -0.40 5.50
N PHE A 62 -38.79 -1.53 4.88
CA PHE A 62 -40.16 -1.93 4.54
C PHE A 62 -40.40 -3.41 4.81
N THR A 63 -41.66 -3.84 4.77
CA THR A 63 -42.06 -5.23 5.04
C THR A 63 -42.90 -5.77 3.89
N LEU A 64 -42.55 -6.95 3.40
CA LEU A 64 -43.29 -7.70 2.40
C LEU A 64 -44.04 -8.84 3.08
N SER A 65 -45.34 -8.94 2.82
CA SER A 65 -46.20 -10.01 3.33
C SER A 65 -47.00 -10.71 2.22
N SER A 66 -46.86 -10.24 0.98
CA SER A 66 -47.57 -10.76 -0.19
C SER A 66 -46.65 -10.77 -1.42
N GLU A 67 -46.94 -11.65 -2.38
CA GLU A 67 -46.19 -11.71 -3.65
C GLU A 67 -46.46 -10.50 -4.55
N GLY A 68 -47.63 -9.85 -4.39
CA GLY A 68 -48.02 -8.69 -5.20
C GLY A 68 -47.13 -7.45 -5.03
N ASP A 69 -46.30 -7.42 -3.99
CA ASP A 69 -45.40 -6.30 -3.70
C ASP A 69 -43.94 -6.56 -4.15
N ILE A 70 -43.64 -7.75 -4.69
CA ILE A 70 -42.26 -8.16 -5.02
C ILE A 70 -41.65 -7.23 -6.08
N GLU A 71 -42.33 -6.98 -7.18
CA GLU A 71 -41.79 -6.12 -8.26
C GLU A 71 -41.51 -4.71 -7.75
N TYR A 72 -42.42 -4.17 -6.95
CA TYR A 72 -42.27 -2.85 -6.36
C TYR A 72 -41.11 -2.81 -5.36
N ALA A 73 -40.98 -3.83 -4.52
CA ALA A 73 -39.85 -3.99 -3.60
C ALA A 73 -38.50 -4.02 -4.33
N VAL A 74 -38.42 -4.77 -5.43
CA VAL A 74 -37.21 -4.84 -6.27
C VAL A 74 -36.89 -3.46 -6.85
N SER A 75 -37.89 -2.67 -7.23
CA SER A 75 -37.66 -1.29 -7.71
C SER A 75 -37.01 -0.40 -6.64
N LEU A 76 -37.42 -0.51 -5.37
CA LEU A 76 -36.82 0.25 -4.26
C LEU A 76 -35.39 -0.23 -3.95
N ILE A 77 -35.14 -1.54 -4.03
CA ILE A 77 -33.80 -2.13 -3.87
C ILE A 77 -32.87 -1.65 -4.99
N LYS A 78 -33.36 -1.59 -6.24
CA LYS A 78 -32.60 -1.09 -7.39
C LYS A 78 -32.21 0.38 -7.21
N GLN A 79 -33.13 1.23 -6.75
CA GLN A 79 -32.82 2.62 -6.42
C GLN A 79 -31.73 2.74 -5.35
N ALA A 80 -31.77 1.89 -4.31
CA ALA A 80 -30.73 1.87 -3.28
C ALA A 80 -29.35 1.42 -3.83
N TYR A 81 -29.34 0.44 -4.76
CA TYR A 81 -28.13 0.04 -5.48
C TYR A 81 -27.55 1.21 -6.27
N GLU A 82 -28.37 1.89 -7.08
CA GLU A 82 -27.96 3.06 -7.87
C GLU A 82 -27.46 4.21 -7.00
N TYR A 83 -28.13 4.48 -5.87
CA TYR A 83 -27.71 5.46 -4.89
C TYR A 83 -26.32 5.14 -4.32
N VAL A 84 -26.07 3.88 -3.92
CA VAL A 84 -24.78 3.45 -3.38
C VAL A 84 -23.67 3.57 -4.43
N LEU A 85 -23.95 3.18 -5.68
CA LEU A 85 -23.02 3.37 -6.80
C LEU A 85 -22.71 4.86 -7.05
N SER A 86 -23.72 5.73 -6.99
CA SER A 86 -23.52 7.18 -7.19
C SER A 86 -22.64 7.80 -6.10
N LYS A 87 -22.73 7.31 -4.86
CA LYS A 87 -21.80 7.67 -3.77
C LYS A 87 -20.39 7.14 -3.98
N GLY A 88 -20.21 6.10 -4.79
CA GLY A 88 -18.90 5.57 -5.17
C GLY A 88 -18.14 6.47 -6.15
N LYS A 89 -18.86 7.30 -6.92
CA LYS A 89 -18.32 8.21 -7.94
C LYS A 89 -17.96 9.61 -7.43
N ALA A 90 -17.90 9.84 -6.12
CA ALA A 90 -17.43 11.12 -5.59
C ALA A 90 -15.96 11.35 -6.00
N LYS A 91 -15.66 12.51 -6.62
CA LYS A 91 -14.28 12.95 -6.87
C LYS A 91 -13.45 12.77 -5.59
N PRO A 92 -12.21 12.28 -5.67
CA PRO A 92 -11.35 12.21 -4.50
C PRO A 92 -11.29 13.60 -3.86
N THR A 93 -11.44 13.67 -2.53
CA THR A 93 -11.26 14.91 -1.78
C THR A 93 -9.89 15.52 -2.08
N GLU A 94 -9.75 16.85 -2.00
CA GLU A 94 -8.45 17.54 -2.22
C GLU A 94 -7.32 16.87 -1.44
N THR A 95 -7.55 16.51 -0.18
CA THR A 95 -6.63 15.74 0.66
C THR A 95 -6.21 14.40 0.04
N LYS A 96 -7.13 13.65 -0.57
CA LYS A 96 -6.81 12.37 -1.23
C LYS A 96 -6.06 12.56 -2.55
N MET A 97 -6.27 13.67 -3.23
CA MET A 97 -5.51 14.01 -4.44
C MET A 97 -4.08 14.43 -4.08
N GLU A 98 -3.93 15.21 -3.00
CA GLU A 98 -2.62 15.60 -2.45
C GLU A 98 -1.83 14.40 -1.94
N GLU A 99 -2.46 13.49 -1.18
CA GLU A 99 -1.83 12.24 -0.72
C GLU A 99 -1.31 11.40 -1.91
N ARG A 100 -2.14 11.19 -2.94
CA ARG A 100 -1.73 10.45 -4.14
C ARG A 100 -0.62 11.15 -4.92
N ALA A 101 -0.65 12.48 -4.98
CA ALA A 101 0.41 13.26 -5.63
C ALA A 101 1.72 13.18 -4.84
N ALA A 102 1.67 13.17 -3.51
CA ALA A 102 2.83 12.98 -2.65
C ALA A 102 3.41 11.56 -2.82
N GLU A 103 2.59 10.51 -2.77
CA GLU A 103 3.01 9.13 -3.02
C GLU A 103 3.65 8.98 -4.42
N ALA A 104 3.07 9.60 -5.45
CA ALA A 104 3.63 9.58 -6.79
C ALA A 104 5.00 10.27 -6.87
N ARG A 105 5.20 11.38 -6.14
CA ARG A 105 6.49 12.08 -6.05
C ARG A 105 7.53 11.27 -5.30
N GLU A 106 7.16 10.63 -4.19
CA GLU A 106 8.03 9.72 -3.45
C GLU A 106 8.48 8.56 -4.33
N LYS A 107 7.54 7.91 -5.04
CA LYS A 107 7.85 6.83 -5.97
C LYS A 107 8.76 7.29 -7.11
N ALA A 108 8.49 8.45 -7.71
CA ALA A 108 9.35 8.99 -8.77
C ALA A 108 10.77 9.28 -8.27
N THR A 109 10.89 9.73 -7.02
CA THR A 109 12.19 9.95 -6.37
C THR A 109 12.90 8.62 -6.12
N HIS A 110 12.20 7.64 -5.55
CA HIS A 110 12.71 6.27 -5.38
C HIS A 110 13.26 5.69 -6.68
N ASP A 111 12.44 5.66 -7.74
CA ASP A 111 12.81 5.07 -9.03
C ASP A 111 14.03 5.77 -9.65
N LYS A 112 14.16 7.08 -9.44
CA LYS A 112 15.35 7.85 -9.85
C LYS A 112 16.61 7.39 -9.12
N ILE A 113 16.55 7.20 -7.80
CA ILE A 113 17.72 6.76 -7.01
C ILE A 113 18.12 5.34 -7.37
N VAL A 114 17.16 4.44 -7.59
CA VAL A 114 17.43 3.07 -8.06
C VAL A 114 18.18 3.09 -9.40
N ALA A 115 17.73 3.91 -10.35
CA ALA A 115 18.39 4.05 -11.64
C ALA A 115 19.83 4.61 -11.50
N VAL A 116 20.02 5.60 -10.62
CA VAL A 116 21.34 6.18 -10.33
C VAL A 116 22.29 5.16 -9.72
N LEU A 117 21.84 4.40 -8.71
CA LEU A 117 22.65 3.34 -8.10
C LEU A 117 23.03 2.26 -9.10
N ARG A 118 22.13 1.90 -10.04
CA ARG A 118 22.46 0.98 -11.13
C ARG A 118 23.59 1.53 -12.00
N GLU A 119 23.46 2.79 -12.45
CA GLU A 119 24.49 3.41 -13.30
C GLU A 119 25.83 3.56 -12.58
N ILE A 120 25.85 3.95 -11.31
CA ILE A 120 27.08 3.99 -10.50
C ILE A 120 27.74 2.60 -10.49
N GLY A 121 26.97 1.55 -10.24
CA GLY A 121 27.48 0.17 -10.25
C GLY A 121 28.11 -0.21 -11.58
N GLU A 122 27.42 0.09 -12.68
CA GLU A 122 27.91 -0.17 -14.05
C GLU A 122 29.17 0.64 -14.39
N ILE A 123 29.28 1.90 -13.94
CA ILE A 123 30.49 2.73 -14.13
C ILE A 123 31.69 2.12 -13.40
N LEU A 124 31.46 1.53 -12.22
CA LEU A 124 32.50 0.89 -11.41
C LEU A 124 32.80 -0.56 -11.84
N GLY A 125 32.21 -1.04 -12.94
CA GLY A 125 32.42 -2.39 -13.47
C GLY A 125 31.66 -3.49 -12.73
N PHE A 126 30.66 -3.16 -11.91
CA PHE A 126 29.78 -4.16 -11.30
C PHE A 126 28.63 -4.53 -12.24
N ILE A 127 28.16 -5.77 -12.10
CA ILE A 127 26.86 -6.21 -12.62
C ILE A 127 25.80 -5.76 -11.62
N ALA A 128 25.07 -4.70 -11.97
CA ALA A 128 24.01 -4.14 -11.16
C ALA A 128 22.62 -4.65 -11.60
N LYS A 129 21.87 -5.28 -10.70
CA LYS A 129 20.47 -5.70 -10.93
C LYS A 129 19.53 -4.86 -10.08
N VAL A 130 18.35 -4.59 -10.62
CA VAL A 130 17.27 -3.84 -9.94
C VAL A 130 16.11 -4.75 -9.60
N GLU A 131 15.41 -4.48 -8.50
CA GLU A 131 14.23 -5.22 -8.05
C GLU A 131 14.47 -6.75 -7.94
N GLU A 132 15.65 -7.13 -7.46
CA GLU A 132 16.03 -8.54 -7.35
C GLU A 132 15.33 -9.22 -6.17
N THR A 133 14.67 -10.34 -6.43
CA THR A 133 13.99 -11.12 -5.39
C THR A 133 14.95 -12.11 -4.74
N SER A 134 14.85 -12.26 -3.41
CA SER A 134 15.61 -13.27 -2.67
C SER A 134 15.27 -14.69 -3.16
N PRO A 135 16.19 -15.67 -3.05
CA PRO A 135 15.94 -17.05 -3.50
C PRO A 135 14.73 -17.72 -2.86
N ASP A 136 14.36 -17.30 -1.65
CA ASP A 136 13.19 -17.78 -0.90
C ASP A 136 11.91 -16.97 -1.17
N GLY A 137 11.97 -15.94 -2.02
CA GLY A 137 10.82 -15.10 -2.38
C GLY A 137 10.34 -14.12 -1.30
N ALA A 138 11.03 -14.04 -0.16
CA ALA A 138 10.58 -13.26 1.00
C ALA A 138 10.74 -11.75 0.82
N TYR A 139 11.81 -11.30 0.17
CA TYR A 139 12.11 -9.88 -0.04
C TYR A 139 12.49 -9.60 -1.48
N ARG A 140 12.26 -8.36 -1.89
CA ARG A 140 12.72 -7.81 -3.16
C ARG A 140 13.57 -6.59 -2.86
N TYR A 141 14.82 -6.61 -3.31
CA TYR A 141 15.83 -5.60 -3.04
C TYR A 141 15.89 -4.61 -4.20
N ASP A 142 16.00 -3.34 -3.89
CA ASP A 142 15.95 -2.28 -4.90
C ASP A 142 17.13 -2.37 -5.87
N VAL A 143 18.35 -2.55 -5.35
CA VAL A 143 19.56 -2.73 -6.16
C VAL A 143 20.52 -3.75 -5.52
N THR A 144 21.12 -4.60 -6.34
CA THR A 144 22.21 -5.50 -5.96
C THR A 144 23.37 -5.36 -6.91
N TRP A 145 24.61 -5.42 -6.40
CA TRP A 145 25.82 -5.41 -7.23
C TRP A 145 26.61 -6.72 -7.06
N ARG A 146 27.16 -7.20 -8.18
CA ARG A 146 28.00 -8.40 -8.26
C ARG A 146 29.26 -8.13 -9.08
N ASP A 147 30.28 -8.93 -8.86
CA ASP A 147 31.47 -9.01 -9.69
C ASP A 147 31.34 -10.03 -10.85
N SER A 148 30.42 -10.98 -10.75
CA SER A 148 30.10 -11.98 -11.79
C SER A 148 28.60 -12.35 -11.77
N GLU A 149 28.03 -12.73 -12.91
CA GLU A 149 26.61 -13.12 -13.04
C GLU A 149 26.19 -14.27 -12.14
N THR A 150 27.10 -15.21 -11.88
CA THR A 150 26.85 -16.43 -11.10
C THR A 150 27.08 -16.25 -9.60
N HIS A 151 27.68 -15.13 -9.18
CA HIS A 151 27.99 -14.89 -7.79
C HIS A 151 26.78 -14.34 -7.01
N ALA A 152 26.79 -14.55 -5.69
CA ALA A 152 25.88 -13.84 -4.81
C ALA A 152 26.20 -12.34 -4.82
N PRO A 153 25.21 -11.45 -4.58
CA PRO A 153 25.47 -10.02 -4.42
C PRO A 153 26.56 -9.74 -3.39
N ILE A 154 27.55 -8.93 -3.77
CA ILE A 154 28.58 -8.43 -2.85
C ILE A 154 28.11 -7.16 -2.14
N LYS A 155 27.15 -6.43 -2.72
CA LYS A 155 26.54 -5.21 -2.16
C LYS A 155 25.04 -5.24 -2.43
N VAL A 156 24.26 -4.87 -1.42
CA VAL A 156 22.79 -4.82 -1.48
C VAL A 156 22.33 -3.46 -0.97
N PHE A 157 21.38 -2.87 -1.69
CA PHE A 157 20.88 -1.51 -1.44
C PHE A 157 19.36 -1.55 -1.24
N GLU A 158 18.90 -0.76 -0.27
CA GLU A 158 17.49 -0.40 -0.05
C GLU A 158 17.35 1.12 -0.05
N VAL A 159 16.32 1.64 -0.71
CA VAL A 159 16.02 3.05 -0.91
C VAL A 159 14.69 3.37 -0.20
N GLU A 160 14.76 4.02 0.95
CA GLU A 160 13.58 4.30 1.78
C GLU A 160 13.20 5.79 1.75
N MET A 161 12.13 6.12 1.03
CA MET A 161 11.59 7.48 0.90
C MET A 161 10.35 7.73 1.78
N SER A 162 9.66 6.67 2.22
CA SER A 162 8.39 6.73 2.96
C SER A 162 8.58 6.56 4.49
N ARG A 163 9.81 6.74 4.98
CA ARG A 163 10.19 6.73 6.42
C ARG A 163 9.97 5.38 7.14
N ARG A 164 9.87 4.26 6.42
CA ARG A 164 9.71 2.89 6.96
C ARG A 164 11.05 2.20 7.22
N ILE A 165 11.90 2.87 7.99
CA ILE A 165 13.29 2.45 8.27
C ILE A 165 13.38 1.02 8.83
N ASP A 166 12.49 0.63 9.73
CA ASP A 166 12.50 -0.71 10.32
C ASP A 166 12.29 -1.82 9.28
N HIS A 167 11.47 -1.56 8.25
CA HIS A 167 11.20 -2.49 7.16
C HIS A 167 12.43 -2.64 6.26
N ALA A 168 13.03 -1.52 5.84
CA ALA A 168 14.25 -1.52 5.03
C ALA A 168 15.41 -2.22 5.77
N LEU A 169 15.58 -1.98 7.08
CA LEU A 169 16.57 -2.69 7.89
C LEU A 169 16.29 -4.18 8.03
N SER A 170 15.01 -4.58 8.08
CA SER A 170 14.61 -6.00 8.09
C SER A 170 14.95 -6.67 6.76
N SER A 171 14.72 -5.99 5.63
CA SER A 171 15.14 -6.45 4.30
C SER A 171 16.66 -6.64 4.24
N LEU A 172 17.46 -5.65 4.63
CA LEU A 172 18.93 -5.76 4.63
C LEU A 172 19.45 -6.84 5.61
N ALA A 173 18.78 -7.02 6.74
CA ALA A 173 19.08 -8.09 7.68
C ALA A 173 18.83 -9.48 7.07
N HIS A 174 17.76 -9.62 6.28
CA HIS A 174 17.48 -10.83 5.50
C HIS A 174 18.55 -11.07 4.43
N ALA A 175 18.92 -10.05 3.67
CA ALA A 175 19.99 -10.13 2.67
C ALA A 175 21.30 -10.64 3.28
N TYR A 176 21.62 -10.19 4.49
CA TYR A 176 22.80 -10.64 5.23
C TYR A 176 22.75 -12.11 5.64
N ASP A 177 21.58 -12.62 5.99
CA ASP A 177 21.40 -14.01 6.37
C ASP A 177 21.52 -14.95 5.16
N ILE A 178 21.04 -14.51 3.99
CA ILE A 178 21.03 -15.30 2.76
C ILE A 178 22.38 -15.24 2.02
N TRP A 179 22.91 -14.04 1.76
CA TRP A 179 24.07 -13.85 0.87
C TRP A 179 25.36 -13.43 1.57
N ARG A 180 25.29 -12.97 2.82
CA ARG A 180 26.44 -12.44 3.58
C ARG A 180 27.26 -11.39 2.78
N PRO A 181 26.62 -10.40 2.11
CA PRO A 181 27.31 -9.45 1.24
C PRO A 181 28.37 -8.66 2.02
N GLU A 182 29.41 -8.21 1.33
CA GLU A 182 30.50 -7.42 1.91
C GLU A 182 30.00 -6.11 2.52
N ALA A 183 28.97 -5.50 1.93
CA ALA A 183 28.36 -4.28 2.46
C ALA A 183 26.85 -4.23 2.17
N LEU A 184 26.14 -3.58 3.09
CA LEU A 184 24.71 -3.29 2.99
C LEU A 184 24.56 -1.77 2.97
N TYR A 185 23.68 -1.26 2.13
CA TYR A 185 23.46 0.18 1.98
C TYR A 185 21.99 0.51 2.20
N LEU A 186 21.73 1.44 3.11
CA LEU A 186 20.41 2.05 3.28
C LEU A 186 20.49 3.50 2.80
N ILE A 187 19.73 3.83 1.77
CA ILE A 187 19.60 5.19 1.25
C ILE A 187 18.31 5.79 1.79
N VAL A 188 18.41 6.90 2.52
CA VAL A 188 17.28 7.52 3.22
C VAL A 188 16.96 8.92 2.69
N LEU A 189 15.76 9.39 3.01
CA LEU A 189 15.28 10.71 2.62
C LEU A 189 16.11 11.86 3.23
N ASP A 190 16.37 11.81 4.54
CA ASP A 190 16.96 12.93 5.27
C ASP A 190 17.82 12.48 6.47
N GLU A 191 18.51 13.44 7.09
CA GLU A 191 19.39 13.17 8.24
C GLU A 191 18.63 12.70 9.50
N ARG A 192 17.32 13.01 9.60
CA ARG A 192 16.48 12.51 10.69
C ARG A 192 16.27 11.00 10.56
N ASP A 193 15.99 10.54 9.35
CA ASP A 193 15.82 9.11 9.06
C ASP A 193 17.15 8.36 9.20
N ARG A 194 18.28 8.99 8.81
CA ARG A 194 19.62 8.46 9.05
C ARG A 194 19.91 8.27 10.54
N SER A 195 19.63 9.29 11.35
CA SER A 195 19.79 9.24 12.80
C SER A 195 18.94 8.13 13.43
N ARG A 196 17.73 7.90 12.93
CA ARG A 196 16.87 6.79 13.37
C ARG A 196 17.47 5.43 13.00
N ALA A 197 17.92 5.27 11.75
CA ALA A 197 18.53 4.03 11.29
C ALA A 197 19.79 3.67 12.09
N ILE A 198 20.63 4.66 12.40
CA ILE A 198 21.84 4.48 13.24
C ILE A 198 21.45 3.95 14.62
N LYS A 199 20.46 4.54 15.29
CA LYS A 199 20.00 4.08 16.62
C LYS A 199 19.47 2.64 16.59
N LEU A 200 18.75 2.27 15.54
CA LEU A 200 18.19 0.91 15.38
C LEU A 200 19.27 -0.15 15.11
N ALA A 201 20.36 0.25 14.47
CA ALA A 201 21.51 -0.60 14.17
C ALA A 201 22.64 -0.51 15.22
N ASP A 202 22.52 0.34 16.24
CA ASP A 202 23.61 0.64 17.16
C ASP A 202 24.11 -0.64 17.89
N PRO A 203 25.38 -1.03 17.71
CA PRO A 203 25.94 -2.23 18.32
C PRO A 203 26.16 -2.08 19.83
N TYR A 204 26.36 -0.88 20.34
CA TYR A 204 26.63 -0.63 21.76
C TYR A 204 25.37 -0.71 22.60
N VAL A 205 24.22 -0.41 22.00
CA VAL A 205 22.91 -0.47 22.66
C VAL A 205 22.20 -1.82 22.39
N LYS A 206 22.86 -2.76 21.67
CA LYS A 206 22.22 -3.99 21.15
C LYS A 206 20.90 -3.69 20.44
N GLY A 207 20.90 -2.69 19.55
CA GLY A 207 19.74 -2.37 18.72
C GLY A 207 19.23 -3.59 17.94
N ALA A 208 17.95 -3.58 17.54
CA ALA A 208 17.31 -4.75 16.89
C ALA A 208 18.09 -5.28 15.68
N PHE A 209 18.88 -4.43 15.02
CA PHE A 209 19.67 -4.77 13.83
C PHE A 209 21.19 -4.77 14.10
N TYR A 210 21.63 -4.90 15.36
CA TYR A 210 23.06 -4.85 15.72
C TYR A 210 23.92 -5.86 14.93
N LYS A 211 23.33 -7.00 14.51
CA LYS A 211 24.03 -8.05 13.76
C LYS A 211 24.59 -7.57 12.41
N ILE A 212 23.94 -6.61 11.76
CA ILE A 212 24.37 -6.07 10.46
C ILE A 212 25.14 -4.76 10.57
N SER A 213 25.20 -4.17 11.77
CA SER A 213 25.79 -2.84 12.04
C SER A 213 27.17 -2.62 11.41
N ARG A 214 28.05 -3.62 11.46
CA ARG A 214 29.43 -3.52 10.94
C ARG A 214 29.49 -3.42 9.40
N ARG A 215 28.51 -4.01 8.72
CA ARG A 215 28.41 -4.09 7.25
C ARG A 215 27.48 -3.01 6.69
N LEU A 216 26.63 -2.42 7.52
CA LEU A 216 25.67 -1.41 7.14
C LEU A 216 26.34 -0.03 6.91
N ARG A 217 25.96 0.61 5.82
CA ARG A 217 26.31 1.98 5.44
C ARG A 217 25.00 2.72 5.20
N ILE A 218 24.87 3.93 5.77
CA ILE A 218 23.63 4.72 5.69
C ILE A 218 23.99 6.07 5.09
N HIS A 219 23.35 6.39 3.96
CA HIS A 219 23.54 7.63 3.21
C HIS A 219 22.18 8.27 2.91
N THR A 220 22.17 9.57 2.73
CA THR A 220 21.02 10.31 2.20
C THR A 220 20.99 10.22 0.68
N TYR A 221 19.81 10.34 0.08
CA TYR A 221 19.69 10.30 -1.39
C TYR A 221 20.46 11.44 -2.08
N THR A 222 20.58 12.60 -1.44
CA THR A 222 21.31 13.75 -1.97
C THR A 222 22.80 13.47 -2.09
N GLU A 223 23.40 12.75 -1.13
CA GLU A 223 24.78 12.27 -1.23
C GLU A 223 24.97 11.36 -2.45
N ILE A 224 24.02 10.46 -2.72
CA ILE A 224 24.08 9.54 -3.87
C ILE A 224 23.95 10.29 -5.20
N ILE A 225 23.05 11.28 -5.28
CA ILE A 225 22.90 12.12 -6.48
C ILE A 225 24.17 12.93 -6.72
N SER A 226 24.73 13.57 -5.69
CA SER A 226 25.97 14.34 -5.83
C SER A 226 27.13 13.47 -6.31
N LEU A 227 27.27 12.26 -5.76
CA LEU A 227 28.29 11.29 -6.19
C LEU A 227 28.10 10.92 -7.66
N HIS A 228 26.87 10.64 -8.09
CA HIS A 228 26.58 10.30 -9.48
C HIS A 228 26.94 11.43 -10.44
N GLU A 229 26.57 12.66 -10.12
CA GLU A 229 26.90 13.83 -10.94
C GLU A 229 28.42 13.98 -11.13
N ASP A 230 29.20 13.77 -10.08
CA ASP A 230 30.66 13.83 -10.16
C ASP A 230 31.25 12.65 -10.93
N MET A 231 30.69 11.45 -10.77
CA MET A 231 31.13 10.26 -11.51
C MET A 231 30.83 10.37 -13.01
N VAL A 232 29.67 10.91 -13.39
CA VAL A 232 29.30 11.10 -14.79
C VAL A 232 30.27 12.05 -15.50
N LYS A 233 30.72 13.12 -14.83
CA LYS A 233 31.73 14.06 -15.37
C LYS A 233 33.06 13.36 -15.72
N HIS A 234 33.40 12.28 -15.01
CA HIS A 234 34.66 11.56 -15.16
C HIS A 234 34.47 10.12 -15.65
N LYS A 235 33.32 9.81 -16.26
CA LYS A 235 32.88 8.44 -16.56
C LYS A 235 33.87 7.64 -17.40
N ASP A 236 34.45 8.24 -18.43
CA ASP A 236 35.38 7.53 -19.32
C ASP A 236 36.68 7.17 -18.60
N LEU A 237 37.22 8.11 -17.81
CA LEU A 237 38.40 7.86 -16.97
C LEU A 237 38.12 6.81 -15.90
N LEU A 238 36.97 6.90 -15.23
CA LEU A 238 36.57 5.93 -14.20
C LEU A 238 36.41 4.53 -14.80
N ARG A 239 35.83 4.43 -15.99
CA ARG A 239 35.70 3.16 -16.71
C ARG A 239 37.07 2.57 -17.02
N ASP A 240 37.97 3.36 -17.60
CA ASP A 240 39.34 2.95 -17.89
C ASP A 240 40.07 2.42 -16.64
N LEU A 241 39.98 3.16 -15.52
CA LEU A 241 40.57 2.77 -14.24
C LEU A 241 39.89 1.57 -13.56
N SER A 242 38.65 1.26 -13.93
CA SER A 242 37.87 0.15 -13.37
C SER A 242 38.05 -1.17 -14.12
N LEU A 243 38.66 -1.13 -15.31
CA LEU A 243 39.00 -2.33 -16.07
C LEU A 243 40.01 -3.17 -15.27
N ARG A 244 39.66 -4.43 -15.02
CA ARG A 244 40.50 -5.40 -14.30
C ARG A 244 41.40 -6.17 -15.25
#